data_AF-W5TP86-F1
#
_entry.id   AF-W5TP86-F1
#
_cell.length_a   1.000
_cell.length_b   1.000
_cell.length_c   1.000
_cell.angle_alpha   90.00
_cell.angle_beta   90.00
_cell.angle_gamma   90.00
#
_symmetry.space_group_name_H-M   'P 1'
#
loop_
_entity.id
_entity.type
_entity.pdbx_description
1 polymer ?
#
loop_
_entity_poly.entity_id
_entity_poly.type
_entity_poly.pdbx_seq_one_letter_code
_entity_poly.pdbx_strand_id
1 'polypeptide(L)'
;MKYSEAACNSRPDIDFFPTGKLGDLPRARRTAPAIALCLNECGRRVSCARDAIKMGVLHGVIAGVDLGDMSSNGGSLKSPVYRKQVETLYAVAGIPLPSAVA
;
A
#
# COMPACT_ATOMS: atom_id res chain seq x y z
N MET A 1 1.77 -14.90 15.29
CA MET A 1 1.41 -13.48 15.40
C MET A 1 -0.07 -13.34 15.09
N LYS A 2 -0.88 -12.78 15.99
CA LYS A 2 -2.33 -12.67 15.78
C LYS A 2 -2.60 -11.49 14.84
N TYR A 3 -3.20 -11.76 13.68
CA TYR A 3 -3.61 -10.74 12.71
C TYR A 3 -4.74 -9.82 13.22
N SER A 4 -5.28 -10.07 14.40
CA SER A 4 -6.47 -9.43 14.98
C SER A 4 -6.31 -7.96 15.40
N GLU A 5 -5.09 -7.41 15.40
CA GLU A 5 -4.83 -6.03 15.87
C GLU A 5 -4.73 -4.99 14.74
N ALA A 6 -4.95 -5.38 13.48
CA ALA A 6 -4.96 -4.42 12.38
C ALA A 6 -6.27 -3.63 12.38
N ALA A 7 -6.19 -2.30 12.39
CA ALA A 7 -7.36 -1.41 12.41
C ALA A 7 -8.35 -1.67 11.25
N CYS A 8 -7.85 -2.12 10.09
CA CYS A 8 -8.67 -2.46 8.93
C CYS A 8 -9.66 -3.60 9.18
N ASN A 9 -9.37 -4.53 10.12
CA ASN A 9 -10.29 -5.63 10.44
C ASN A 9 -11.62 -5.13 11.04
N SER A 10 -11.61 -3.96 11.67
CA SER A 10 -12.80 -3.34 12.27
C SER A 10 -13.49 -2.35 11.33
N ARG A 11 -13.02 -2.23 10.08
CA ARG A 11 -13.49 -1.25 9.09
C ARG A 11 -13.85 -1.90 7.75
N PRO A 12 -14.88 -2.77 7.71
CA PRO A 12 -15.32 -3.43 6.48
C PRO A 12 -15.95 -2.45 5.46
N ASP A 13 -16.25 -1.23 5.89
CA ASP A 13 -16.75 -0.11 5.07
C ASP A 13 -15.67 0.51 4.16
N ILE A 14 -14.39 0.26 4.45
CA ILE A 14 -13.27 0.84 3.71
C ILE A 14 -12.76 -0.16 2.67
N ASP A 15 -12.70 0.28 1.42
CA ASP A 15 -12.09 -0.47 0.34
C ASP A 15 -10.56 -0.28 0.33
N PHE A 16 -9.82 -1.35 0.62
CA PHE A 16 -8.35 -1.39 0.55
C PHE A 16 -7.84 -1.86 -0.81
N PHE A 17 -8.69 -2.37 -1.68
CA PHE A 17 -8.32 -2.88 -3.01
C PHE A 17 -9.17 -2.25 -4.12
N PRO A 18 -9.33 -0.91 -4.16
CA PRO A 18 -10.13 -0.29 -5.19
C PRO A 18 -9.48 -0.48 -6.55
N THR A 19 -10.32 -0.66 -7.57
CA THR A 19 -9.90 -0.70 -8.97
C THR A 19 -9.62 0.71 -9.50
N GLY A 20 -8.88 0.80 -10.61
CA GLY A 20 -8.58 2.04 -11.34
C GLY A 20 -7.11 2.41 -11.34
N LYS A 21 -6.77 3.41 -12.16
CA LYS A 21 -5.39 3.77 -12.48
C LYS A 21 -4.73 4.47 -11.30
N LEU A 22 -3.53 4.02 -10.94
CA LEU A 22 -2.72 4.68 -9.92
C LEU A 22 -2.39 6.12 -10.34
N GLY A 23 -2.60 7.06 -9.42
CA GLY A 23 -2.34 8.49 -9.65
C GLY A 23 -3.48 9.25 -10.31
N ASP A 24 -4.60 8.59 -10.65
CA ASP A 24 -5.81 9.30 -11.08
C ASP A 24 -6.59 9.86 -9.87
N LEU A 25 -7.31 10.98 -10.10
CA LEU A 25 -8.12 11.62 -9.06
C LEU A 25 -9.24 10.73 -8.51
N PRO A 26 -9.99 9.97 -9.35
CA PRO A 26 -11.03 9.07 -8.85
C PRO A 26 -10.50 8.04 -7.86
N ARG A 27 -9.36 7.41 -8.13
CA ARG A 27 -8.72 6.44 -7.24
C ARG A 27 -8.21 7.12 -5.98
N ALA A 28 -7.52 8.25 -6.10
CA ALA A 28 -7.02 8.99 -4.94
C ALA A 28 -8.15 9.32 -3.94
N ARG A 29 -9.35 9.65 -4.43
CA ARG A 29 -10.53 9.86 -3.57
C ARG A 29 -11.02 8.57 -2.90
N ARG A 30 -11.03 7.44 -3.62
CA ARG A 30 -11.43 6.14 -3.08
C ARG A 30 -10.44 5.59 -2.05
N THR A 31 -9.14 5.81 -2.24
CA THR A 31 -8.09 5.30 -1.35
C THR A 31 -7.84 6.18 -0.13
N ALA A 32 -8.28 7.44 -0.15
CA ALA A 32 -8.06 8.38 0.96
C ALA A 32 -8.52 7.86 2.33
N PRO A 33 -9.70 7.22 2.51
CA PRO A 33 -10.10 6.66 3.80
C PRO A 33 -9.19 5.52 4.28
N ALA A 34 -8.78 4.62 3.38
CA ALA A 34 -7.86 3.53 3.69
C ALA A 34 -6.48 4.03 4.10
N ILE A 35 -5.98 5.05 3.39
CA ILE A 35 -4.72 5.73 3.72
C ILE A 35 -4.83 6.37 5.10
N ALA A 36 -5.89 7.15 5.35
CA ALA A 36 -6.11 7.82 6.63
C ALA A 36 -6.18 6.83 7.80
N LEU A 37 -6.88 5.70 7.64
CA LEU A 37 -6.92 4.65 8.67
C LEU A 37 -5.52 4.12 8.99
N CYS A 38 -4.74 3.81 7.94
CA CYS A 38 -3.37 3.32 8.11
C CYS A 38 -2.46 4.31 8.81
N LEU A 39 -2.59 5.61 8.50
CA LEU A 39 -1.73 6.67 9.03
C LEU A 39 -2.07 7.06 10.46
N ASN A 40 -3.36 7.10 10.81
CA ASN A 40 -3.82 7.70 12.06
C ASN A 40 -4.22 6.67 13.12
N GLU A 41 -4.66 5.47 12.72
CA GLU A 41 -5.30 4.51 13.63
C GLU A 41 -4.55 3.17 13.70
N CYS A 42 -3.75 2.82 12.69
CA CYS A 42 -3.13 1.50 12.61
C CYS A 42 -1.72 1.45 13.22
N GLY A 43 -1.60 0.97 14.46
CA GLY A 43 -0.31 0.77 15.15
C GLY A 43 0.61 -0.27 14.50
N ARG A 44 0.12 -1.06 13.54
CA ARG A 44 0.89 -2.12 12.86
C ARG A 44 1.50 -1.69 11.53
N ARG A 45 1.39 -0.42 11.15
CA ARG A 45 1.80 0.11 9.84
C ARG A 45 3.18 -0.38 9.36
N VAL A 46 4.21 -0.28 10.20
CA VAL A 46 5.58 -0.73 9.85
C VAL A 46 5.64 -2.24 9.61
N SER A 47 5.06 -3.04 10.52
CA SER A 47 5.04 -4.51 10.35
C SER A 47 4.23 -4.94 9.13
N CYS A 48 3.14 -4.25 8.82
CA CYS A 48 2.32 -4.50 7.63
C CYS A 48 3.10 -4.26 6.34
N ALA A 49 3.88 -3.17 6.26
CA ALA A 49 4.75 -2.93 5.11
C ALA A 49 5.82 -4.02 4.93
N ARG A 50 6.44 -4.48 6.03
CA ARG A 50 7.44 -5.56 6.00
C ARG A 50 6.84 -6.88 5.52
N ASP A 51 5.67 -7.24 6.05
CA ASP A 51 4.96 -8.47 5.67
C ASP A 51 4.57 -8.43 4.19
N ALA A 52 4.06 -7.30 3.71
CA ALA A 52 3.69 -7.12 2.31
C ALA A 52 4.90 -7.26 1.36
N ILE A 53 6.03 -6.64 1.69
CA ILE A 53 7.29 -6.78 0.92
C ILE A 53 7.73 -8.24 0.90
N LYS A 54 7.74 -8.91 2.05
CA LYS A 54 8.16 -10.31 2.17
C LYS A 54 7.27 -11.26 1.35
N MET A 55 5.96 -10.98 1.31
CA MET A 55 4.99 -11.78 0.56
C MET A 55 4.90 -11.41 -0.92
N GLY A 56 5.55 -10.32 -1.36
CA GLY A 56 5.42 -9.80 -2.73
C GLY A 56 4.04 -9.21 -3.03
N VAL A 57 3.27 -8.83 -2.00
CA VAL A 57 1.94 -8.23 -2.16
C VAL A 57 2.11 -6.72 -2.34
N LEU A 58 2.11 -6.26 -3.58
CA LEU A 58 2.34 -4.86 -3.96
C LEU A 58 1.17 -4.25 -4.74
N HIS A 59 -0.06 -4.46 -4.26
CA HIS A 59 -1.26 -3.82 -4.81
C HIS A 59 -2.24 -3.49 -3.67
N GLY A 60 -3.19 -2.59 -3.94
CA GLY A 60 -4.10 -2.02 -2.97
C GLY A 60 -3.46 -0.91 -2.13
N VAL A 61 -4.13 -0.54 -1.04
CA VAL A 61 -3.60 0.36 -0.01
C VAL A 61 -2.96 -0.48 1.09
N ILE A 62 -1.64 -0.43 1.18
CA ILE A 62 -0.87 -1.20 2.15
C ILE A 62 -0.07 -0.23 3.01
N ALA A 63 -0.20 -0.35 4.34
CA ALA A 63 0.53 0.50 5.29
C ALA A 63 0.43 2.02 4.99
N GLY A 64 -0.71 2.45 4.43
CA GLY A 64 -0.98 3.84 4.06
C GLY A 64 -0.39 4.28 2.71
N VAL A 65 0.02 3.32 1.88
CA VAL A 65 0.59 3.56 0.55
C VAL A 65 -0.33 2.93 -0.49
N ASP A 66 -0.77 3.72 -1.47
CA ASP A 66 -1.57 3.23 -2.60
C ASP A 66 -0.64 2.68 -3.68
N LEU A 67 -0.67 1.36 -3.87
CA LEU A 67 0.16 0.64 -4.83
C LEU A 67 -0.55 0.35 -6.16
N GLY A 68 -1.77 0.86 -6.34
CA GLY A 68 -2.59 0.59 -7.52
C GLY A 68 -3.40 -0.71 -7.39
N ASP A 69 -4.18 -1.04 -8.41
CA ASP A 69 -4.81 -2.37 -8.48
C ASP A 69 -3.91 -3.34 -9.26
N MET A 70 -4.27 -4.62 -9.22
CA MET A 70 -3.50 -5.68 -9.87
C MET A 70 -3.51 -5.56 -11.41
N SER A 71 -4.54 -4.95 -12.00
CA SER A 71 -4.76 -4.90 -13.45
C SER A 71 -4.21 -3.65 -14.13
N SER A 72 -4.32 -2.49 -13.50
CA SER A 72 -3.83 -1.19 -14.00
C SER A 72 -2.34 -1.01 -13.74
N ASN A 73 -1.80 -1.70 -12.73
CA ASN A 73 -0.38 -1.82 -12.46
C ASN A 73 0.04 -3.28 -12.54
N GLY A 74 0.17 -3.82 -13.76
CA GLY A 74 1.01 -4.99 -13.98
C GLY A 74 2.47 -4.68 -13.62
N GLY A 75 2.77 -4.55 -12.31
CA GLY A 75 4.06 -4.59 -11.64
C GLY A 75 5.22 -3.83 -12.29
N SER A 76 4.98 -2.81 -13.10
CA SER A 76 6.09 -2.22 -13.84
C SER A 76 6.71 -1.10 -13.03
N LEU A 77 7.88 -1.38 -12.44
CA LEU A 77 8.81 -0.37 -11.93
C LEU A 77 9.19 0.70 -12.97
N LYS A 78 8.84 0.49 -14.25
CA LYS A 78 8.94 1.49 -15.32
C LYS A 78 7.94 2.64 -15.17
N SER A 79 6.84 2.46 -14.43
CA SER A 79 5.94 3.55 -14.09
C SER A 79 6.57 4.40 -12.97
N PRO A 80 6.90 5.69 -13.21
CA PRO A 80 7.52 6.53 -12.19
C PRO A 80 6.60 6.74 -10.98
N VAL A 81 5.29 6.74 -11.21
CA VAL A 81 4.29 6.83 -10.13
C VAL A 81 4.33 5.58 -9.27
N TYR A 82 4.30 4.39 -9.88
CA TYR A 82 4.33 3.13 -9.13
C TYR A 82 5.66 2.96 -8.39
N ARG A 83 6.78 3.26 -9.04
CA ARG A 83 8.12 3.22 -8.42
C ARG A 83 8.16 4.08 -7.15
N LYS A 84 7.68 5.32 -7.21
CA LYS A 84 7.62 6.21 -6.04
C LYS A 84 6.77 5.64 -4.89
N GLN A 85 5.67 4.94 -5.20
CA GLN A 85 4.84 4.29 -4.18
C GLN A 85 5.56 3.10 -3.55
N VAL A 86 6.24 2.27 -4.35
CA VAL A 86 7.08 1.17 -3.83
C VAL A 86 8.20 1.72 -2.95
N GLU A 87 8.90 2.77 -3.38
CA GLU A 87 9.93 3.45 -2.57
C GLU A 87 9.37 3.94 -1.22
N THR A 88 8.16 4.50 -1.25
CA THR A 88 7.46 4.94 -0.03
C THR A 88 7.14 3.75 0.89
N LEU A 89 6.71 2.60 0.35
CA LEU A 89 6.43 1.40 1.14
C LEU A 89 7.70 0.85 1.81
N TYR A 90 8.82 0.83 1.10
CA TYR A 90 10.12 0.42 1.66
C TYR A 90 10.59 1.36 2.77
N ALA A 91 10.40 2.67 2.58
CA ALA A 91 10.68 3.67 3.62
C ALA A 91 9.81 3.45 4.87
N VAL A 92 8.51 3.14 4.71
CA VAL A 92 7.61 2.79 5.83
C VAL A 92 8.08 1.52 6.55
N ALA A 93 8.57 0.52 5.81
CA ALA A 93 9.10 -0.71 6.38
C ALA A 93 10.44 -0.52 7.11
N GLY A 94 11.13 0.60 6.87
CA GLY A 94 12.51 0.82 7.32
C GLY A 94 13.49 -0.15 6.67
N ILE A 95 13.22 -0.58 5.43
CA ILE A 95 14.04 -1.51 4.66
C ILE A 95 14.70 -0.74 3.51
N PRO A 96 16.01 -0.91 3.26
CA PRO A 96 16.65 -0.31 2.10
C PRO A 96 16.05 -0.81 0.80
N LEU A 97 15.91 0.08 -0.19
CA LEU A 97 15.45 -0.28 -1.53
C LEU A 97 16.44 -1.28 -2.18
N PRO A 98 15.95 -2.37 -2.79
CA PRO A 98 16.81 -3.29 -3.51
C PRO A 98 17.43 -2.60 -4.73
N SER A 99 18.67 -2.93 -5.08
CA SER A 99 19.35 -2.36 -6.26
C SER A 99 18.61 -2.56 -7.58
N ALA A 100 17.73 -3.57 -7.68
CA ALA A 100 16.88 -3.80 -8.85
C ALA A 100 15.69 -2.82 -8.96
N VAL A 101 15.41 -2.07 -7.90
CA VAL A 101 14.37 -1.03 -7.83
C VAL A 101 14.97 0.38 -7.87
N ALA A 102 16.28 0.50 -7.62
CA ALA A 102 17.03 1.75 -7.62
C ALA A 102 17.29 2.34 -9.02
#